data_AF-A0A7S1J682-F1
#
_entry.id   AF-A0A7S1J682-F1
#
_cell.length_a   1.000
_cell.length_b   1.000
_cell.length_c   1.000
_cell.angle_alpha   90.00
_cell.angle_beta   90.00
_cell.angle_gamma   90.00
#
_symmetry.space_group_name_H-M   'P 1'
#
loop_
_entity.id
_entity.type
_entity.pdbx_description
1 polymer ?
#
loop_
_entity_poly.entity_id
_entity_poly.type
_entity_poly.pdbx_seq_one_letter_code
_entity_poly.pdbx_strand_id
1 'polypeptide(L)'
;GGGAGMGAVDSDGYGGGDDDDEEDEDDEMDETQAVPDLKESSALKSKVDFWKTLAAEKGANCAPEPMDEAHGARGAAADEEDDMAAYRKKKLQHKKEFDKNYDGGNADLNNLEQMKADLKNSDEKMKQMLDKLPEMAERIKVLGYYEGLYVRVVVDSMPSEFVKRFSPTRPVVIGGLLPHEEKVGMVYMRIKKHRWYPKILKSNDPLVLSMGWRRFQTMPVYAIEDQNGRHRYLKYTPLHMHCIAVFWGPLVPPNTGVIGFQNIMDETTKNFRPSATGYIMQAEKSSCVVKKVRLTGVAVKIHKHTCFIKNMFNSALEVAKFEGAKLKTVSGIRGTVKKAVPGKNGIFRAMFEDKILMSDIINLRTWKAVAPEQYYNPVTDLLRGHHWRYMRTQNELRRLQGVPIPKKGDSEYSRDAPKRANKEFNAVEIPTKLRAALPFHKKKLEKRTMKGKIKGMDLAVEAATVKVVSKQESQRHALVRSVMDTVETKKARPDRARALKKAGEKRIMEAKKRKRETLEKGRTKRKMQRLAKEQAGEGLRKWNKAKRSAGKN
;
A
#
# COMPACT_ATOMS: atom_id res chain seq x y z
N GLY A 1 2.79 -27.48 -64.34
CA GLY A 1 1.34 -27.20 -64.36
C GLY A 1 0.66 -28.13 -63.36
N GLY A 2 -0.33 -27.59 -62.62
CA GLY A 2 -1.36 -28.27 -61.79
C GLY A 2 -0.82 -29.12 -60.62
N GLY A 3 -1.13 -28.89 -59.35
CA GLY A 3 -2.47 -28.77 -58.73
C GLY A 3 -2.93 -30.18 -58.30
N ALA A 4 -3.43 -30.48 -57.11
CA ALA A 4 -3.85 -29.74 -55.92
C ALA A 4 -3.93 -30.74 -54.74
N GLY A 5 -3.96 -30.23 -53.51
CA GLY A 5 -4.19 -31.03 -52.30
C GLY A 5 -4.33 -30.16 -51.07
N MET A 6 -5.54 -29.64 -50.85
CA MET A 6 -5.94 -28.81 -49.71
C MET A 6 -5.87 -29.59 -48.39
N GLY A 7 -5.33 -28.96 -47.35
CA GLY A 7 -5.46 -29.38 -45.95
C GLY A 7 -5.86 -28.18 -45.10
N ALA A 8 -7.11 -28.18 -44.64
CA ALA A 8 -7.73 -27.14 -43.84
C ALA A 8 -7.12 -27.06 -42.43
N VAL A 9 -7.09 -25.84 -41.91
CA VAL A 9 -6.59 -25.48 -40.57
C VAL A 9 -7.80 -25.41 -39.65
N ASP A 10 -7.92 -26.38 -38.73
CA ASP A 10 -8.92 -26.34 -37.66
C ASP A 10 -8.44 -25.47 -36.49
N SER A 11 -9.32 -24.55 -36.13
CA SER A 11 -9.22 -23.62 -35.03
C SER A 11 -9.83 -24.24 -33.76
N ASP A 12 -9.00 -24.60 -32.79
CA ASP A 12 -9.50 -25.07 -31.49
C ASP A 12 -9.57 -23.95 -30.44
N GLY A 13 -10.81 -23.54 -30.22
CA GLY A 13 -11.46 -23.23 -28.94
C GLY A 13 -10.61 -22.91 -27.72
N TYR A 14 -10.53 -21.61 -27.39
CA TYR A 14 -10.31 -21.17 -26.02
C TYR A 14 -11.56 -21.44 -25.18
N GLY A 15 -11.55 -22.55 -24.44
CA GLY A 15 -12.51 -22.84 -23.38
C GLY A 15 -12.23 -21.97 -22.16
N GLY A 16 -13.28 -21.26 -21.70
CA GLY A 16 -13.27 -20.50 -20.46
C GLY A 16 -12.99 -21.41 -19.26
N GLY A 17 -12.06 -20.97 -18.42
CA GLY A 17 -11.84 -21.49 -17.08
C GLY A 17 -12.12 -20.35 -16.12
N ASP A 18 -13.07 -20.59 -15.22
CA ASP A 18 -13.55 -19.70 -14.20
C ASP A 18 -12.39 -19.06 -13.40
N ASP A 19 -12.41 -17.73 -13.34
CA ASP A 19 -11.59 -16.93 -12.45
C ASP A 19 -12.11 -17.15 -11.01
N ASP A 20 -11.39 -17.97 -10.23
CA ASP A 20 -11.51 -17.96 -8.77
C ASP A 20 -10.91 -16.64 -8.26
N ASP A 21 -11.82 -15.68 -8.00
CA ASP A 21 -11.57 -14.46 -7.24
C ASP A 21 -10.96 -14.84 -5.87
N GLU A 22 -9.65 -14.60 -5.70
CA GLU A 22 -9.03 -14.48 -4.37
C GLU A 22 -9.58 -13.20 -3.73
N GLU A 23 -10.77 -13.30 -3.15
CA GLU A 23 -11.28 -12.37 -2.14
C GLU A 23 -10.28 -12.37 -0.97
N ASP A 24 -9.51 -11.30 -0.85
CA ASP A 24 -8.79 -10.93 0.37
C ASP A 24 -9.85 -10.80 1.48
N GLU A 25 -10.03 -11.87 2.26
CA GLU A 25 -10.92 -11.89 3.43
C GLU A 25 -10.60 -10.70 4.35
N ASP A 26 -11.61 -9.84 4.48
CA ASP A 26 -11.69 -8.73 5.41
C ASP A 26 -11.33 -9.18 6.83
N ASP A 27 -10.23 -8.66 7.36
CA ASP A 27 -9.95 -8.67 8.80
C ASP A 27 -11.02 -7.80 9.50
N GLU A 28 -12.11 -8.47 9.89
CA GLU A 28 -13.16 -7.98 10.80
C GLU A 28 -12.48 -7.41 12.06
N MET A 29 -12.39 -6.07 12.14
CA MET A 29 -11.87 -5.39 13.32
C MET A 29 -12.85 -5.54 14.49
N ASP A 30 -12.36 -6.22 15.53
CA ASP A 30 -12.90 -6.19 16.88
C ASP A 30 -12.82 -4.75 17.44
N GLU A 31 -13.92 -4.01 17.31
CA GLU A 31 -14.19 -2.80 18.11
C GLU A 31 -14.33 -3.20 19.58
N THR A 32 -13.23 -3.28 20.31
CA THR A 32 -13.17 -2.84 21.71
C THR A 32 -11.72 -2.77 22.17
N GLN A 33 -11.11 -1.59 22.06
CA GLN A 33 -10.04 -1.22 22.97
C GLN A 33 -10.01 0.29 23.18
N ALA A 34 -10.25 0.66 24.44
CA ALA A 34 -10.23 1.99 24.97
C ALA A 34 -8.92 2.70 24.61
N VAL A 35 -9.05 3.90 24.03
CA VAL A 35 -7.96 4.86 23.86
C VAL A 35 -7.40 5.20 25.25
N PRO A 36 -6.13 4.89 25.56
CA PRO A 36 -5.46 5.47 26.71
C PRO A 36 -5.03 6.89 26.33
N ASP A 37 -5.45 7.87 27.14
CA ASP A 37 -5.02 9.26 27.09
C ASP A 37 -3.48 9.37 27.05
N LEU A 38 -2.95 9.53 25.84
CA LEU A 38 -1.57 9.95 25.62
C LEU A 38 -1.54 11.47 25.69
N LYS A 39 -1.04 11.93 26.84
CA LYS A 39 -0.60 13.30 27.10
C LYS A 39 0.33 13.79 25.98
N GLU A 40 -0.21 14.56 25.05
CA GLU A 40 0.57 15.40 24.15
C GLU A 40 1.26 16.50 24.96
N SER A 41 2.53 16.22 25.26
CA SER A 41 3.68 17.12 25.25
C SER A 41 3.39 18.61 25.01
N SER A 42 3.49 19.40 26.09
CA SER A 42 4.29 20.63 26.33
C SER A 42 4.62 21.65 25.22
N ALA A 43 4.34 21.43 23.94
CA ALA A 43 4.60 22.36 22.85
C ALA A 43 3.38 23.21 22.45
N LEU A 44 2.15 22.81 22.84
CA LEU A 44 0.94 23.61 22.60
C LEU A 44 0.64 24.62 23.71
N LYS A 45 1.16 24.41 24.94
CA LYS A 45 1.02 25.38 26.03
C LYS A 45 1.87 26.63 25.81
N SER A 46 3.06 26.50 25.20
CA SER A 46 3.93 27.64 24.91
C SER A 46 3.39 28.59 23.83
N LYS A 47 2.55 28.09 22.90
CA LYS A 47 1.93 28.95 21.88
C LYS A 47 0.76 29.77 22.42
N VAL A 48 -0.04 29.21 23.34
CA VAL A 48 -1.15 29.94 23.96
C VAL A 48 -0.65 30.97 24.97
N ASP A 49 0.45 30.70 25.66
CA ASP A 49 1.11 31.68 26.54
C ASP A 49 1.86 32.78 25.76
N PHE A 50 2.36 32.49 24.56
CA PHE A 50 2.96 33.48 23.65
C PHE A 50 1.94 34.52 23.14
N TRP A 51 0.72 34.11 22.80
CA TRP A 51 -0.32 35.07 22.37
C TRP A 51 -0.94 35.85 23.54
N LYS A 52 -0.91 35.32 24.77
CA LYS A 52 -1.32 36.04 25.98
C LYS A 52 -0.27 37.05 26.47
N THR A 53 1.02 36.76 26.29
CA THR A 53 2.12 37.69 26.62
C THR A 53 2.24 38.82 25.60
N LEU A 54 2.03 38.56 24.31
CA LEU A 54 2.05 39.61 23.28
C LEU A 54 0.86 40.59 23.38
N ALA A 55 -0.26 40.15 23.95
CA ALA A 55 -1.43 40.99 24.22
C ALA A 55 -1.27 41.82 25.51
N ALA A 56 -0.38 41.41 26.43
CA ALA A 56 -0.04 42.15 27.65
C ALA A 56 1.12 43.16 27.45
N GLU A 57 1.97 42.97 26.43
CA GLU A 57 3.09 43.89 26.11
C GLU A 57 2.70 45.13 25.29
N LYS A 58 1.48 45.22 24.76
CA LYS A 58 0.99 46.42 24.03
C LYS A 58 0.12 47.36 24.87
N GLY A 59 0.17 47.22 26.20
CA GLY A 59 -0.66 47.95 27.14
C GLY A 59 0.10 48.56 28.31
N ALA A 60 1.29 49.15 28.10
CA ALA A 60 1.91 50.08 29.03
C ALA A 60 3.18 50.69 28.42
N ASN A 61 3.10 51.95 27.98
CA ASN A 61 4.12 53.00 28.17
C ASN A 61 3.85 54.18 27.23
N CYS A 62 3.19 55.20 27.78
CA CYS A 62 3.54 56.59 27.51
C CYS A 62 3.01 57.41 28.69
N ALA A 63 3.84 57.54 29.74
CA ALA A 63 3.68 58.61 30.71
C ALA A 63 4.33 59.88 30.13
N PRO A 64 3.67 61.05 30.17
CA PRO A 64 4.33 62.34 30.05
C PRO A 64 4.56 62.94 31.44
N GLU A 65 5.73 63.55 31.66
CA GLU A 65 5.90 64.60 32.69
C GLU A 65 6.01 65.99 32.00
N PRO A 66 6.09 67.11 32.75
CA PRO A 66 4.95 67.95 33.09
C PRO A 66 5.06 69.33 32.39
N MET A 67 3.96 70.05 32.24
CA MET A 67 4.05 71.49 31.97
C MET A 67 2.94 72.27 32.67
N ASP A 68 3.44 73.14 33.52
CA ASP A 68 2.91 74.25 34.30
C ASP A 68 1.56 74.88 33.91
N GLU A 69 0.88 75.29 34.98
CA GLU A 69 -0.29 76.16 35.01
C GLU A 69 -0.02 77.52 34.31
N ALA A 70 -0.92 77.92 33.42
CA ALA A 70 -1.31 79.32 33.26
C ALA A 70 -2.71 79.42 32.63
N HIS A 71 -3.61 80.08 33.37
CA HIS A 71 -4.98 80.38 32.99
C HIS A 71 -5.13 81.18 31.68
N GLY A 72 -6.20 80.94 30.93
CA GLY A 72 -6.70 81.91 29.94
C GLY A 72 -7.73 81.35 28.95
N ALA A 73 -9.01 81.67 29.17
CA ALA A 73 -10.16 81.24 28.39
C ALA A 73 -10.14 81.65 26.89
N ARG A 74 -10.55 80.72 25.99
CA ARG A 74 -11.46 80.95 24.83
C ARG A 74 -11.56 79.72 23.88
N GLY A 75 -12.78 79.25 23.60
CA GLY A 75 -13.15 78.71 22.27
C GLY A 75 -13.54 77.22 22.15
N ALA A 76 -14.72 76.82 22.63
CA ALA A 76 -15.28 75.46 22.56
C ALA A 76 -15.80 75.02 21.16
N ALA A 77 -15.12 75.36 20.06
CA ALA A 77 -15.59 75.06 18.69
C ALA A 77 -14.60 74.25 17.82
N ALA A 78 -13.34 74.13 18.22
CA ALA A 78 -12.33 73.40 17.46
C ALA A 78 -12.26 71.89 17.82
N ASP A 79 -12.54 71.54 19.08
CA ASP A 79 -12.43 70.15 19.57
C ASP A 79 -13.55 69.23 19.04
N GLU A 80 -14.73 69.76 18.73
CA GLU A 80 -15.84 68.98 18.18
C GLU A 80 -15.59 68.53 16.72
N GLU A 81 -14.82 69.30 15.93
CA GLU A 81 -14.48 68.94 14.55
C GLU A 81 -13.48 67.78 14.48
N ASP A 82 -12.52 67.74 15.39
CA ASP A 82 -11.53 66.66 15.49
C ASP A 82 -12.14 65.35 16.02
N ASP A 83 -13.05 65.41 16.98
CA ASP A 83 -13.80 64.24 17.46
C ASP A 83 -14.77 63.69 16.39
N MET A 84 -15.42 64.56 15.62
CA MET A 84 -16.23 64.15 14.46
C MET A 84 -15.37 63.56 13.33
N ALA A 85 -14.16 64.04 13.12
CA ALA A 85 -13.21 63.46 12.16
C ALA A 85 -12.73 62.07 12.60
N ALA A 86 -12.46 61.87 13.90
CA ALA A 86 -12.11 60.58 14.47
C ALA A 86 -13.26 59.57 14.38
N TYR A 87 -14.49 60.01 14.66
CA TYR A 87 -15.70 59.18 14.49
C TYR A 87 -15.95 58.81 13.02
N ARG A 88 -15.75 59.74 12.08
CA ARG A 88 -15.84 59.47 10.64
C ARG A 88 -14.78 58.46 10.20
N LYS A 89 -13.54 58.54 10.68
CA LYS A 89 -12.48 57.55 10.41
C LYS A 89 -12.86 56.17 10.93
N LYS A 90 -13.35 56.06 12.17
CA LYS A 90 -13.84 54.79 12.74
C LYS A 90 -15.03 54.25 11.96
N LYS A 91 -16.02 55.07 11.63
CA LYS A 91 -17.17 54.66 10.80
C LYS A 91 -16.75 54.15 9.42
N LEU A 92 -15.72 54.75 8.83
CA LEU A 92 -15.17 54.35 7.54
C LEU A 92 -14.36 53.05 7.65
N GLN A 93 -13.66 52.82 8.77
CA GLN A 93 -13.00 51.55 9.09
C GLN A 93 -14.03 50.43 9.31
N HIS A 94 -15.06 50.68 10.12
CA HIS A 94 -16.15 49.74 10.35
C HIS A 94 -16.93 49.43 9.06
N LYS A 95 -17.12 50.42 8.18
CA LYS A 95 -17.70 50.19 6.85
C LYS A 95 -16.81 49.31 5.98
N LYS A 96 -15.49 49.55 5.96
CA LYS A 96 -14.53 48.68 5.25
C LYS A 96 -14.52 47.26 5.79
N GLU A 97 -14.62 47.08 7.11
CA GLU A 97 -14.70 45.76 7.75
C GLU A 97 -16.03 45.05 7.45
N PHE A 98 -17.13 45.80 7.40
CA PHE A 98 -18.44 45.28 7.04
C PHE A 98 -18.50 44.85 5.56
N ASP A 99 -18.03 45.69 4.64
CA ASP A 99 -17.99 45.39 3.20
C ASP A 99 -17.12 44.15 2.93
N LYS A 100 -15.96 44.04 3.61
CA LYS A 100 -15.05 42.88 3.49
C LYS A 100 -15.67 41.57 4.00
N ASN A 101 -16.57 41.62 4.99
CA ASN A 101 -17.25 40.45 5.52
C ASN A 101 -18.51 40.07 4.73
N TYR A 102 -19.16 41.02 4.05
CA TYR A 102 -20.42 40.77 3.33
C TYR A 102 -20.20 40.30 1.89
N ASP A 103 -19.15 40.78 1.21
CA ASP A 103 -18.80 40.37 -0.16
C ASP A 103 -18.22 38.94 -0.26
N GLY A 104 -17.96 38.28 0.88
CA GLY A 104 -17.46 36.90 0.96
C GLY A 104 -18.51 35.79 0.81
N GLY A 105 -19.77 36.13 0.51
CA GLY A 105 -20.93 35.24 0.64
C GLY A 105 -21.13 34.13 -0.41
N ASN A 106 -20.18 33.86 -1.31
CA ASN A 106 -20.30 32.78 -2.30
C ASN A 106 -18.93 32.13 -2.60
N ALA A 107 -18.30 31.56 -1.56
CA ALA A 107 -16.86 31.35 -1.50
C ALA A 107 -16.26 30.29 -2.45
N ASP A 108 -17.02 29.28 -2.91
CA ASP A 108 -16.40 28.13 -3.60
C ASP A 108 -16.28 28.29 -5.13
N LEU A 109 -17.23 28.98 -5.79
CA LEU A 109 -17.14 29.32 -7.22
C LEU A 109 -16.41 30.66 -7.45
N ASN A 110 -16.53 31.60 -6.51
CA ASN A 110 -15.86 32.90 -6.61
C ASN A 110 -14.33 32.78 -6.46
N ASN A 111 -13.79 31.76 -5.78
CA ASN A 111 -12.34 31.63 -5.57
C ASN A 111 -11.57 31.39 -6.89
N LEU A 112 -12.08 30.55 -7.79
CA LEU A 112 -11.46 30.33 -9.10
C LEU A 112 -11.55 31.56 -10.01
N GLU A 113 -12.68 32.26 -9.97
CA GLU A 113 -12.87 33.48 -10.76
C GLU A 113 -12.05 34.64 -10.20
N GLN A 114 -11.93 34.75 -8.88
CA GLN A 114 -11.04 35.68 -8.18
C GLN A 114 -9.57 35.38 -8.51
N MET A 115 -9.12 34.12 -8.43
CA MET A 115 -7.77 33.74 -8.85
C MET A 115 -7.48 34.09 -10.32
N LYS A 116 -8.43 33.86 -11.22
CA LYS A 116 -8.30 34.27 -12.63
C LYS A 116 -8.26 35.79 -12.77
N ALA A 117 -9.09 36.52 -12.02
CA ALA A 117 -9.11 37.97 -12.03
C ALA A 117 -7.80 38.55 -11.46
N ASP A 118 -7.25 37.95 -10.41
CA ASP A 118 -5.98 38.35 -9.82
C ASP A 118 -4.80 38.09 -10.75
N LEU A 119 -4.80 36.96 -11.47
CA LEU A 119 -3.83 36.67 -12.52
C LEU A 119 -3.93 37.69 -13.67
N LYS A 120 -5.15 37.97 -14.16
CA LYS A 120 -5.37 39.00 -15.19
C LYS A 120 -4.94 40.38 -14.72
N ASN A 121 -5.30 40.78 -13.50
CA ASN A 121 -4.90 42.05 -12.90
C ASN A 121 -3.37 42.14 -12.78
N SER A 122 -2.70 41.02 -12.48
CA SER A 122 -1.23 40.96 -12.42
C SER A 122 -0.61 41.10 -13.81
N ASP A 123 -1.16 40.41 -14.82
CA ASP A 123 -0.74 40.52 -16.22
C ASP A 123 -0.96 41.94 -16.78
N GLU A 124 -2.10 42.56 -16.45
CA GLU A 124 -2.44 43.93 -16.83
C GLU A 124 -1.50 44.94 -16.17
N LYS A 125 -1.20 44.77 -14.89
CA LYS A 125 -0.18 45.59 -14.20
C LYS A 125 1.20 45.43 -14.85
N MET A 126 1.57 44.20 -15.21
CA MET A 126 2.84 43.93 -15.90
C MET A 126 2.87 44.64 -17.27
N LYS A 127 1.79 44.58 -18.05
CA LYS A 127 1.66 45.30 -19.32
C LYS A 127 1.72 46.82 -19.15
N GLN A 128 1.00 47.37 -18.18
CA GLN A 128 1.05 48.81 -17.88
C GLN A 128 2.45 49.27 -17.46
N MET A 129 3.19 48.45 -16.69
CA MET A 129 4.57 48.72 -16.33
C MET A 129 5.50 48.66 -17.55
N LEU A 130 5.21 47.75 -18.49
CA LEU A 130 5.98 47.62 -19.73
C LEU A 130 5.73 48.77 -20.71
N ASP A 131 4.49 49.25 -20.81
CA ASP A 131 4.12 50.35 -21.68
C ASP A 131 4.75 51.68 -21.28
N LYS A 132 5.04 51.86 -19.98
CA LYS A 132 5.79 53.02 -19.45
C LYS A 132 7.24 53.08 -19.93
N LEU A 133 7.79 51.97 -20.43
CA LEU A 133 9.13 51.91 -21.00
C LEU A 133 8.99 51.91 -22.53
N PRO A 134 9.08 53.06 -23.23
CA PRO A 134 8.79 53.12 -24.67
C PRO A 134 9.88 52.47 -25.54
N GLU A 135 11.12 52.38 -25.05
CA GLU A 135 12.24 51.87 -25.82
C GLU A 135 12.34 50.33 -25.73
N MET A 136 12.32 49.65 -26.88
CA MET A 136 12.44 48.18 -26.95
C MET A 136 13.71 47.66 -26.25
N ALA A 137 14.82 48.39 -26.32
CA ALA A 137 16.08 47.99 -25.69
C ALA A 137 15.98 47.94 -24.16
N GLU A 138 15.25 48.86 -23.55
CA GLU A 138 15.01 48.89 -22.11
C GLU A 138 14.07 47.75 -21.68
N ARG A 139 13.04 47.48 -22.49
CA ARG A 139 12.15 46.33 -22.26
C ARG A 139 12.91 45.01 -22.25
N ILE A 140 13.82 44.83 -23.21
CA ILE A 140 14.66 43.63 -23.32
C ILE A 140 15.62 43.49 -22.13
N LYS A 141 16.17 44.59 -21.61
CA LYS A 141 17.05 44.53 -20.43
C LYS A 141 16.32 44.07 -19.16
N VAL A 142 15.05 44.43 -19.02
CA VAL A 142 14.25 44.10 -17.81
C VAL A 142 13.62 42.71 -17.90
N LEU A 143 13.01 42.36 -19.05
CA LEU A 143 12.28 41.10 -19.23
C LEU A 143 13.10 40.00 -19.90
N GLY A 144 14.14 40.38 -20.64
CA GLY A 144 14.74 39.54 -21.67
C GLY A 144 13.96 39.57 -22.99
N TYR A 145 14.24 38.60 -23.85
CA TYR A 145 13.51 38.41 -25.10
C TYR A 145 12.16 37.75 -24.81
N TYR A 146 11.06 38.47 -25.02
CA TYR A 146 9.69 38.00 -24.79
C TYR A 146 9.11 37.30 -26.03
N GLU A 147 7.95 36.66 -25.87
CA GLU A 147 7.32 35.83 -26.90
C GLU A 147 6.91 36.60 -28.17
N GLY A 148 6.98 35.93 -29.33
CA GLY A 148 6.54 36.47 -30.62
C GLY A 148 7.59 37.27 -31.41
N LEU A 149 8.76 37.53 -30.83
CA LEU A 149 9.87 38.20 -31.54
C LEU A 149 10.64 37.22 -32.45
N TYR A 150 10.99 37.67 -33.65
CA TYR A 150 11.92 36.96 -34.53
C TYR A 150 13.36 37.23 -34.10
N VAL A 151 14.03 36.22 -33.55
CA VAL A 151 15.38 36.34 -32.99
C VAL A 151 16.39 35.51 -33.78
N ARG A 152 17.63 36.02 -33.87
CA ARG A 152 18.78 35.27 -34.38
C ARG A 152 19.62 34.78 -33.20
N VAL A 153 19.69 33.47 -33.01
CA VAL A 153 20.51 32.85 -31.96
C VAL A 153 21.80 32.33 -32.59
N VAL A 154 22.95 32.73 -32.03
CA VAL A 154 24.25 32.20 -32.39
C VAL A 154 24.70 31.28 -31.26
N VAL A 155 24.99 30.03 -31.58
CA VAL A 155 25.45 29.02 -30.60
C VAL A 155 26.89 28.68 -30.92
N ASP A 156 27.79 28.98 -29.98
CA ASP A 156 29.20 28.67 -30.11
C ASP A 156 29.45 27.17 -29.86
N SER A 157 30.48 26.62 -30.53
CA SER A 157 30.93 25.23 -30.37
C SER A 157 29.89 24.14 -30.75
N MET A 158 29.16 24.34 -31.84
CA MET A 158 28.24 23.32 -32.36
C MET A 158 29.00 22.16 -33.04
N PRO A 159 28.65 20.87 -32.76
CA PRO A 159 29.31 19.74 -33.40
C PRO A 159 29.19 19.77 -34.93
N SER A 160 30.30 19.53 -35.63
CA SER A 160 30.33 19.59 -37.10
C SER A 160 29.40 18.58 -37.76
N GLU A 161 29.10 17.46 -37.09
CA GLU A 161 28.17 16.45 -37.60
C GLU A 161 26.75 16.99 -37.75
N PHE A 162 26.34 17.91 -36.87
CA PHE A 162 25.01 18.53 -36.94
C PHE A 162 24.82 19.29 -38.25
N VAL A 163 25.79 20.14 -38.60
CA VAL A 163 25.75 20.97 -39.82
C VAL A 163 25.80 20.09 -41.06
N LYS A 164 26.66 19.07 -41.07
CA LYS A 164 26.82 18.16 -42.22
C LYS A 164 25.58 17.31 -42.49
N ARG A 165 24.80 16.98 -41.46
CA ARG A 165 23.64 16.06 -41.53
C ARG A 165 22.31 16.77 -41.30
N PHE A 166 22.32 18.10 -41.32
CA PHE A 166 21.12 18.90 -41.14
C PHE A 166 20.11 18.59 -42.26
N SER A 167 18.91 18.17 -41.87
CA SER A 167 17.81 17.93 -42.80
C SER A 167 16.66 18.86 -42.46
N PRO A 168 16.12 19.64 -43.43
CA PRO A 168 15.02 20.56 -43.19
C PRO A 168 13.70 19.85 -42.84
N THR A 169 13.60 18.54 -43.10
CA THR A 169 12.41 17.74 -42.76
C THR A 169 12.27 17.46 -41.27
N ARG A 170 13.34 17.57 -40.49
CA ARG A 170 13.33 17.34 -39.04
C ARG A 170 13.40 18.70 -38.32
N PRO A 171 12.38 19.06 -37.53
CA PRO A 171 12.39 20.35 -36.83
C PRO A 171 13.48 20.40 -35.77
N VAL A 172 14.10 21.57 -35.63
CA VAL A 172 15.02 21.88 -34.55
C VAL A 172 14.26 22.70 -33.52
N VAL A 173 14.19 22.17 -32.29
CA VAL A 173 13.52 22.82 -31.17
C VAL A 173 14.59 23.25 -30.18
N ILE A 174 14.56 24.52 -29.78
CA ILE A 174 15.45 25.09 -28.76
C ILE A 174 14.59 25.36 -27.53
N GLY A 175 15.03 24.85 -26.37
CA GLY A 175 14.38 25.06 -25.09
C GLY A 175 15.34 25.65 -24.07
N GLY A 176 14.88 26.64 -23.30
CA GLY A 176 15.62 27.17 -22.16
C GLY A 176 15.59 26.19 -20.99
N LEU A 177 16.76 25.85 -20.46
CA LEU A 177 16.88 24.99 -19.29
C LEU A 177 16.84 25.83 -18.01
N LEU A 178 16.16 25.33 -16.99
CA LEU A 178 16.20 25.95 -15.67
C LEU A 178 17.52 25.60 -14.94
N PRO A 179 18.00 26.42 -13.99
CA PRO A 179 19.25 26.17 -13.27
C PRO A 179 19.29 24.83 -12.51
N HIS A 180 18.13 24.33 -12.10
CA HIS A 180 18.05 23.01 -11.45
C HIS A 180 18.09 21.86 -12.46
N GLU A 181 17.66 22.10 -13.71
CA GLU A 181 17.67 21.08 -14.75
C GLU A 181 19.08 20.78 -15.26
N GLU A 182 20.04 21.68 -15.09
CA GLU A 182 21.43 21.42 -15.46
C GLU A 182 22.07 20.27 -14.66
N LYS A 183 21.61 20.06 -13.41
CA LYS A 183 22.19 19.08 -12.50
C LYS A 183 21.70 17.66 -12.81
N VAL A 184 22.55 16.68 -12.52
CA VAL A 184 22.26 15.25 -12.62
C VAL A 184 22.23 14.64 -11.22
N GLY A 185 21.28 13.75 -10.95
CA GLY A 185 21.10 13.12 -9.66
C GLY A 185 20.23 11.87 -9.71
N MET A 186 19.84 11.35 -8.54
CA MET A 186 18.88 10.25 -8.46
C MET A 186 17.47 10.81 -8.54
N VAL A 187 16.69 10.34 -9.51
CA VAL A 187 15.32 10.78 -9.71
C VAL A 187 14.38 9.65 -9.34
N TYR A 188 13.41 9.96 -8.49
CA TYR A 188 12.28 9.10 -8.17
C TYR A 188 11.11 9.48 -9.08
N MET A 189 10.58 8.49 -9.77
CA MET A 189 9.47 8.62 -10.70
C MET A 189 8.38 7.61 -10.34
N ARG A 190 7.12 7.99 -10.45
CA ARG A 190 6.01 7.04 -10.43
C ARG A 190 5.70 6.64 -11.86
N ILE A 191 5.95 5.37 -12.19
CA ILE A 191 5.84 4.82 -13.54
C ILE A 191 4.80 3.70 -13.60
N LYS A 192 4.09 3.61 -14.71
CA LYS A 192 3.21 2.50 -15.05
C LYS A 192 3.53 2.01 -16.45
N LYS A 193 3.50 0.70 -16.64
CA LYS A 193 3.57 0.09 -17.97
C LYS A 193 2.38 0.58 -18.79
N HIS A 194 2.62 0.98 -20.04
CA HIS A 194 1.55 1.39 -20.93
C HIS A 194 0.59 0.23 -21.23
N ARG A 195 -0.72 0.50 -21.27
CA ARG A 195 -1.78 -0.53 -21.43
C ARG A 195 -1.60 -1.36 -22.70
N TRP A 196 -1.28 -0.71 -23.81
CA TRP A 196 -1.12 -1.35 -25.12
C TRP A 196 0.27 -1.90 -25.38
N TYR A 197 1.22 -1.72 -24.45
CA TYR A 197 2.54 -2.33 -24.60
C TYR A 197 2.45 -3.82 -24.23
N PRO A 198 2.85 -4.77 -25.10
CA PRO A 198 2.66 -6.19 -24.81
C PRO A 198 3.58 -6.70 -23.70
N LYS A 199 4.85 -6.26 -23.67
CA LYS A 199 5.88 -6.79 -22.76
C LYS A 199 5.85 -6.10 -21.39
N ILE A 200 6.39 -6.77 -20.37
CA ILE A 200 6.66 -6.16 -19.06
C ILE A 200 8.09 -5.61 -19.03
N LEU A 201 8.28 -4.51 -18.30
CA LEU A 201 9.59 -3.89 -18.16
C LEU A 201 10.34 -4.53 -17.00
N LYS A 202 11.64 -4.78 -17.19
CA LYS A 202 12.52 -5.39 -16.21
C LYS A 202 13.42 -4.32 -15.59
N SER A 203 13.70 -4.44 -14.30
CA SER A 203 14.67 -3.55 -13.65
C SER A 203 16.09 -3.79 -14.12
N ASN A 204 16.90 -2.73 -14.16
CA ASN A 204 18.25 -2.71 -14.75
C ASN A 204 18.26 -3.13 -16.22
N ASP A 205 17.16 -2.92 -16.93
CA ASP A 205 17.09 -2.99 -18.38
C ASP A 205 17.03 -1.55 -18.89
N PRO A 206 17.75 -1.20 -19.97
CA PRO A 206 17.81 0.18 -20.42
C PRO A 206 16.43 0.63 -20.94
N LEU A 207 16.06 1.84 -20.56
CA LEU A 207 14.83 2.50 -20.98
C LEU A 207 15.17 3.92 -21.44
N VAL A 208 14.67 4.32 -22.60
CA VAL A 208 14.80 5.69 -23.07
C VAL A 208 13.65 6.51 -22.51
N LEU A 209 13.98 7.51 -21.71
CA LEU A 209 13.01 8.43 -21.13
C LEU A 209 13.02 9.73 -21.91
N SER A 210 11.82 10.25 -22.16
CA SER A 210 11.60 11.63 -22.58
C SER A 210 11.10 12.41 -21.37
N MET A 211 11.94 13.31 -20.86
CA MET A 211 11.70 14.11 -19.67
C MET A 211 12.01 15.57 -19.98
N GLY A 212 10.98 16.42 -19.94
CA GLY A 212 11.10 17.81 -20.41
C GLY A 212 11.67 17.86 -21.83
N TRP A 213 12.74 18.64 -22.03
CA TRP A 213 13.43 18.78 -23.31
C TRP A 213 14.37 17.61 -23.66
N ARG A 214 14.71 16.76 -22.68
CA ARG A 214 15.78 15.77 -22.84
C ARG A 214 15.22 14.38 -23.12
N ARG A 215 15.80 13.75 -24.12
CA ARG A 215 15.63 12.33 -24.42
C ARG A 215 16.93 11.62 -24.11
N PHE A 216 16.90 10.63 -23.24
CA PHE A 216 18.10 9.91 -22.83
C PHE A 216 17.77 8.50 -22.38
N GLN A 217 18.73 7.60 -22.53
CA GLN A 217 18.67 6.24 -22.04
C GLN A 217 19.25 6.17 -20.63
N THR A 218 18.54 5.49 -19.74
CA THR A 218 18.95 5.22 -18.36
C THR A 218 18.57 3.78 -17.97
N MET A 219 19.01 3.32 -16.81
CA MET A 219 18.67 2.01 -16.25
C MET A 219 17.83 2.16 -14.98
N PRO A 220 16.49 2.11 -15.08
CA PRO A 220 15.63 2.22 -13.92
C PRO A 220 15.63 0.96 -13.06
N VAL A 221 15.66 1.18 -11.75
CA VAL A 221 15.31 0.20 -10.72
C VAL A 221 13.86 0.40 -10.33
N TYR A 222 13.04 -0.65 -10.40
CA TYR A 222 11.64 -0.57 -9.98
C TYR A 222 11.49 -0.96 -8.51
N ALA A 223 10.59 -0.29 -7.81
CA ALA A 223 10.28 -0.53 -6.42
C ALA A 223 8.80 -0.29 -6.13
N ILE A 224 8.31 -0.87 -5.04
CA ILE A 224 7.00 -0.58 -4.46
C ILE A 224 7.18 -0.19 -3.01
N GLU A 225 6.35 0.72 -2.53
CA GLU A 225 6.32 1.07 -1.12
C GLU A 225 5.58 -0.01 -0.33
N ASP A 226 6.28 -0.61 0.64
CA ASP A 226 5.66 -1.53 1.62
C ASP A 226 4.91 -0.71 2.69
N GLN A 227 3.98 -1.34 3.42
CA GLN A 227 3.25 -0.74 4.56
C GLN A 227 4.14 -0.08 5.64
N ASN A 228 5.44 -0.45 5.67
CA ASN A 228 6.42 0.10 6.60
C ASN A 228 7.18 1.31 6.02
N GLY A 229 6.71 1.94 4.93
CA GLY A 229 7.36 3.06 4.26
C GLY A 229 8.69 2.70 3.56
N ARG A 230 8.95 1.42 3.31
CA ARG A 230 10.20 0.95 2.67
C ARG A 230 10.00 0.76 1.17
N HIS A 231 10.95 1.24 0.36
CA HIS A 231 10.95 0.99 -1.08
C HIS A 231 11.52 -0.40 -1.39
N ARG A 232 10.64 -1.38 -1.52
CA ARG A 232 11.00 -2.77 -1.84
C ARG A 232 11.25 -2.93 -3.34
N TYR A 233 12.43 -3.37 -3.70
CA TYR A 233 12.86 -3.71 -5.05
C TYR A 233 11.90 -4.70 -5.73
N LEU A 234 11.48 -4.38 -6.95
CA LEU A 234 10.76 -5.24 -7.86
C LEU A 234 11.68 -5.70 -8.99
N LYS A 235 11.52 -6.94 -9.45
CA LYS A 235 12.26 -7.44 -10.62
C LYS A 235 11.66 -6.94 -11.94
N TYR A 236 10.35 -6.74 -11.94
CA TYR A 236 9.56 -6.33 -13.09
C TYR A 236 8.51 -5.31 -12.67
N THR A 237 8.08 -4.47 -13.61
CA THR A 237 6.90 -3.62 -13.41
C THR A 237 5.64 -4.47 -13.27
N PRO A 238 4.73 -4.15 -12.33
CA PRO A 238 3.41 -4.77 -12.28
C PRO A 238 2.61 -4.43 -13.56
N LEU A 239 1.66 -5.29 -13.93
CA LEU A 239 0.99 -5.21 -15.25
C LEU A 239 0.07 -3.99 -15.38
N HIS A 240 -0.74 -3.70 -14.35
CA HIS A 240 -1.75 -2.64 -14.38
C HIS A 240 -1.62 -1.61 -13.26
N MET A 241 -0.55 -1.71 -12.46
CA MET A 241 -0.32 -0.87 -11.28
C MET A 241 0.80 0.14 -11.54
N HIS A 242 0.79 1.24 -10.79
CA HIS A 242 1.92 2.15 -10.71
C HIS A 242 2.98 1.60 -9.76
N CYS A 243 4.25 1.76 -10.12
CA CYS A 243 5.38 1.47 -9.28
C CYS A 243 6.33 2.66 -9.24
N ILE A 244 7.24 2.67 -8.27
CA ILE A 244 8.30 3.66 -8.18
C ILE A 244 9.45 3.19 -9.08
N ALA A 245 10.01 4.08 -9.88
CA ALA A 245 11.24 3.89 -10.60
C ALA A 245 12.29 4.86 -10.07
N VAL A 246 13.47 4.34 -9.77
CA VAL A 246 14.63 5.13 -9.35
C VAL A 246 15.72 4.96 -10.39
N PHE A 247 16.24 6.05 -10.91
CA PHE A 247 17.29 6.04 -11.92
C PHE A 247 18.20 7.27 -11.77
N TRP A 248 19.37 7.18 -12.38
CA TRP A 248 20.30 8.29 -12.48
C TRP A 248 20.01 9.13 -13.74
N GLY A 249 19.78 10.43 -13.57
CA GLY A 249 19.38 11.29 -14.68
C GLY A 249 19.31 12.77 -14.30
N PRO A 250 19.00 13.64 -15.28
CA PRO A 250 18.84 15.06 -15.05
C PRO A 250 17.70 15.33 -14.08
N LEU A 251 17.89 16.31 -13.20
CA LEU A 251 16.87 16.76 -12.27
C LEU A 251 15.83 17.57 -13.03
N VAL A 252 14.56 17.41 -12.67
CA VAL A 252 13.42 18.09 -13.32
C VAL A 252 12.40 18.36 -12.21
N PRO A 253 11.57 19.40 -12.30
CA PRO A 253 10.55 19.67 -11.28
C PRO A 253 9.66 18.47 -10.99
N PRO A 254 9.23 18.27 -9.74
CA PRO A 254 8.27 17.24 -9.40
C PRO A 254 6.95 17.47 -10.16
N ASN A 255 6.18 16.39 -10.34
CA ASN A 255 4.95 16.34 -11.13
C ASN A 255 5.12 16.60 -12.64
N THR A 256 6.35 16.63 -13.16
CA THR A 256 6.57 16.64 -14.61
C THR A 256 6.26 15.29 -15.23
N GLY A 257 5.50 15.28 -16.34
CA GLY A 257 5.15 14.07 -17.08
C GLY A 257 6.35 13.44 -17.80
N VAL A 258 6.39 12.12 -17.82
CA VAL A 258 7.46 11.32 -18.43
C VAL A 258 6.86 10.20 -19.28
N ILE A 259 7.48 9.96 -20.43
CA ILE A 259 7.17 8.81 -21.28
C ILE A 259 8.45 8.00 -21.54
N GLY A 260 8.30 6.67 -21.51
CA GLY A 260 9.39 5.72 -21.65
C GLY A 260 9.24 4.87 -22.91
N PHE A 261 10.36 4.64 -23.60
CA PHE A 261 10.48 3.83 -24.80
C PHE A 261 11.58 2.79 -24.62
N GLN A 262 11.29 1.52 -24.90
CA GLN A 262 12.32 0.48 -24.89
C GLN A 262 13.13 0.49 -26.18
N ASN A 263 12.45 0.50 -27.34
CA ASN A 263 13.09 0.52 -28.66
C ASN A 263 12.64 1.76 -29.44
N ILE A 264 13.58 2.66 -29.74
CA ILE A 264 13.31 3.86 -30.57
C ILE A 264 13.62 3.59 -32.05
N MET A 265 14.68 2.83 -32.31
CA MET A 265 15.27 2.69 -33.65
C MET A 265 14.78 1.47 -34.43
N ASP A 266 14.04 0.58 -33.79
CA ASP A 266 13.65 -0.69 -34.41
C ASP A 266 12.35 -0.55 -35.22
N GLU A 267 12.48 -0.13 -36.48
CA GLU A 267 11.37 -0.02 -37.43
C GLU A 267 10.74 -1.37 -37.79
N THR A 268 11.45 -2.47 -37.54
CA THR A 268 10.95 -3.82 -37.86
C THR A 268 9.82 -4.27 -36.93
N THR A 269 9.77 -3.71 -35.72
CA THR A 269 8.75 -4.08 -34.74
C THR A 269 7.45 -3.32 -34.96
N LYS A 270 6.40 -4.02 -35.42
CA LYS A 270 5.03 -3.51 -35.61
C LYS A 270 4.25 -3.25 -34.31
N ASN A 271 4.92 -3.31 -33.15
CA ASN A 271 4.26 -3.19 -31.85
C ASN A 271 4.12 -1.74 -31.41
N PHE A 272 3.19 -1.50 -30.48
CA PHE A 272 3.06 -0.21 -29.82
C PHE A 272 4.38 0.19 -29.15
N ARG A 273 4.94 1.35 -29.51
CA ARG A 273 6.29 1.78 -29.11
C ARG A 273 6.38 2.36 -27.70
N PRO A 274 5.46 3.26 -27.28
CA PRO A 274 5.49 3.78 -25.90
C PRO A 274 5.31 2.64 -24.91
N SER A 275 6.34 2.42 -24.09
CA SER A 275 6.43 1.26 -23.21
C SER A 275 5.90 1.57 -21.82
N ALA A 276 6.09 2.80 -21.36
CA ALA A 276 5.65 3.24 -20.04
C ALA A 276 5.30 4.74 -20.03
N THR A 277 4.44 5.10 -19.09
CA THR A 277 4.07 6.48 -18.78
C THR A 277 4.23 6.72 -17.28
N GLY A 278 4.51 7.96 -16.89
CA GLY A 278 4.73 8.28 -15.49
C GLY A 278 4.87 9.78 -15.26
N TYR A 279 5.19 10.12 -14.02
CA TYR A 279 5.53 11.47 -13.62
C TYR A 279 6.60 11.44 -12.53
N ILE A 280 7.36 12.52 -12.43
CA ILE A 280 8.45 12.65 -11.46
C ILE A 280 7.87 12.91 -10.07
N MET A 281 8.33 12.18 -9.07
CA MET A 281 7.95 12.40 -7.67
C MET A 281 8.90 13.39 -7.01
N GLN A 282 10.19 13.06 -6.94
CA GLN A 282 11.19 13.87 -6.27
C GLN A 282 12.60 13.54 -6.78
N ALA A 283 13.53 14.45 -6.54
CA ALA A 283 14.94 14.26 -6.77
C ALA A 283 15.68 14.09 -5.43
N GLU A 284 16.54 13.09 -5.31
CA GLU A 284 17.36 12.83 -4.14
C GLU A 284 18.82 12.61 -4.54
N LYS A 285 19.74 12.65 -3.58
CA LYS A 285 21.14 12.26 -3.78
C LYS A 285 21.36 10.77 -3.54
N SER A 286 20.64 10.18 -2.59
CA SER A 286 20.74 8.78 -2.20
C SER A 286 19.57 7.95 -2.74
N SER A 287 19.79 6.65 -2.90
CA SER A 287 18.72 5.69 -3.21
C SER A 287 18.34 4.89 -1.96
N CYS A 288 17.06 4.89 -1.60
CA CYS A 288 16.55 4.15 -0.45
C CYS A 288 15.98 2.76 -0.80
N VAL A 289 16.29 2.22 -1.99
CA VAL A 289 15.72 0.95 -2.48
C VAL A 289 16.36 -0.25 -1.79
N VAL A 290 15.53 -1.14 -1.26
CA VAL A 290 15.94 -2.36 -0.56
C VAL A 290 15.39 -3.60 -1.23
N LYS A 291 16.23 -4.62 -1.39
CA LYS A 291 15.85 -5.93 -1.90
C LYS A 291 15.74 -6.93 -0.76
N LYS A 292 14.62 -7.64 -0.72
CA LYS A 292 14.40 -8.72 0.23
C LYS A 292 15.34 -9.89 -0.08
N VAL A 293 16.12 -10.29 0.92
CA VAL A 293 16.95 -11.49 0.90
C VAL A 293 16.37 -12.45 1.94
N ARG A 294 16.28 -13.73 1.59
CA ARG A 294 15.87 -14.78 2.53
C ARG A 294 17.08 -15.66 2.79
N LEU A 295 17.53 -15.74 4.04
CA LEU A 295 18.48 -16.76 4.45
C LEU A 295 17.68 -17.98 4.87
N THR A 296 17.94 -19.11 4.21
CA THR A 296 17.26 -20.38 4.44
C THR A 296 18.13 -21.27 5.30
N GLY A 297 17.53 -21.91 6.31
CA GLY A 297 18.18 -22.93 7.12
C GLY A 297 17.30 -24.16 7.28
N VAL A 298 17.93 -25.27 7.66
CA VAL A 298 17.27 -26.57 7.86
C VAL A 298 17.48 -27.02 9.30
N ALA A 299 16.46 -27.63 9.89
CA ALA A 299 16.53 -28.21 11.23
C ALA A 299 17.48 -29.41 11.27
N VAL A 300 18.29 -29.50 12.33
CA VAL A 300 19.18 -30.65 12.61
C VAL A 300 18.63 -31.49 13.75
N LYS A 301 18.24 -30.84 14.84
CA LYS A 301 17.72 -31.50 16.03
C LYS A 301 16.62 -30.66 16.63
N ILE A 302 15.44 -31.25 16.78
CA ILE A 302 14.22 -30.60 17.22
C ILE A 302 13.87 -31.09 18.62
N HIS A 303 13.66 -30.15 19.54
CA HIS A 303 13.04 -30.37 20.83
C HIS A 303 11.65 -29.71 20.81
N LYS A 304 10.98 -29.58 21.97
CA LYS A 304 9.61 -29.06 22.03
C LYS A 304 9.49 -27.65 21.44
N HIS A 305 10.25 -26.68 21.98
CA HIS A 305 10.26 -25.29 21.51
C HIS A 305 11.65 -24.82 21.08
N THR A 306 12.66 -25.68 21.12
CA THR A 306 14.03 -25.34 20.73
C THR A 306 14.50 -26.22 19.60
N CYS A 307 15.25 -25.63 18.67
CA CYS A 307 15.79 -26.33 17.52
C CYS A 307 17.24 -25.90 17.27
N PHE A 308 18.05 -26.84 16.78
CA PHE A 308 19.36 -26.55 16.20
C PHE A 308 19.24 -26.48 14.68
N ILE A 309 19.76 -25.41 14.07
CA ILE A 309 19.59 -25.10 12.65
C ILE A 309 20.97 -25.10 11.97
N LYS A 310 21.05 -25.67 10.76
CA LYS A 310 22.24 -25.64 9.90
C LYS A 310 21.96 -24.96 8.55
N ASN A 311 23.02 -24.70 7.80
CA ASN A 311 23.01 -24.19 6.42
C ASN A 311 22.38 -22.80 6.22
N MET A 312 22.17 -22.04 7.31
CA MET A 312 21.75 -20.63 7.22
C MET A 312 22.94 -19.66 7.30
N PHE A 313 23.96 -20.02 8.08
CA PHE A 313 25.19 -19.28 8.31
C PHE A 313 26.38 -20.24 8.17
N ASN A 314 27.55 -19.69 7.85
CA ASN A 314 28.79 -20.45 7.69
C ASN A 314 29.66 -20.39 8.95
N SER A 315 29.63 -19.28 9.71
CA SER A 315 30.49 -19.04 10.86
C SER A 315 29.72 -18.69 12.14
N ALA A 316 30.34 -18.89 13.30
CA ALA A 316 29.78 -18.45 14.59
C ALA A 316 29.68 -16.92 14.71
N LEU A 317 30.58 -16.18 14.02
CA LEU A 317 30.57 -14.72 13.97
C LEU A 317 29.33 -14.18 13.24
N GLU A 318 28.94 -14.82 12.14
CA GLU A 318 27.69 -14.50 11.45
C GLU A 318 26.48 -14.74 12.36
N VAL A 319 26.44 -15.86 13.07
CA VAL A 319 25.36 -16.15 14.01
C VAL A 319 25.28 -15.08 15.11
N ALA A 320 26.42 -14.68 15.68
CA ALA A 320 26.47 -13.64 16.71
C ALA A 320 25.92 -12.30 16.19
N LYS A 321 26.21 -11.94 14.93
CA LYS A 321 25.65 -10.75 14.29
C LYS A 321 24.13 -10.79 14.13
N PHE A 322 23.56 -11.99 13.98
CA PHE A 322 22.12 -12.22 13.84
C PHE A 322 21.46 -12.77 15.12
N GLU A 323 22.12 -12.65 16.28
CA GLU A 323 21.54 -13.04 17.56
C GLU A 323 20.28 -12.20 17.87
N GLY A 324 19.21 -12.84 18.33
CA GLY A 324 17.91 -12.19 18.53
C GLY A 324 17.10 -11.94 17.26
N ALA A 325 17.61 -12.27 16.07
CA ALA A 325 16.86 -12.09 14.83
C ALA A 325 15.59 -12.95 14.78
N LYS A 326 14.52 -12.39 14.20
CA LYS A 326 13.22 -13.05 14.04
C LYS A 326 13.26 -14.03 12.86
N LEU A 327 12.93 -15.29 13.14
CA LEU A 327 12.79 -16.39 12.20
C LEU A 327 11.32 -16.68 11.92
N LYS A 328 11.03 -17.23 10.74
CA LYS A 328 9.71 -17.78 10.40
C LYS A 328 9.88 -19.04 9.56
N THR A 329 9.20 -20.13 9.92
CA THR A 329 9.17 -21.34 9.08
C THR A 329 8.21 -21.16 7.91
N VAL A 330 8.32 -22.01 6.86
CA VAL A 330 7.33 -22.04 5.77
C VAL A 330 5.92 -22.34 6.31
N SER A 331 5.83 -23.19 7.34
CA SER A 331 4.59 -23.51 8.07
C SER A 331 4.04 -22.36 8.93
N GLY A 332 4.72 -21.21 8.98
CA GLY A 332 4.22 -20.00 9.63
C GLY A 332 4.66 -19.78 11.09
N ILE A 333 5.31 -20.77 11.71
CA ILE A 333 5.75 -20.73 13.11
C ILE A 333 6.84 -19.67 13.28
N ARG A 334 6.66 -18.76 14.24
CA ARG A 334 7.65 -17.70 14.54
C ARG A 334 8.72 -18.23 15.49
N GLY A 335 9.93 -17.70 15.35
CA GLY A 335 11.04 -18.04 16.22
C GLY A 335 12.08 -16.94 16.32
N THR A 336 13.09 -17.19 17.15
CA THR A 336 14.21 -16.27 17.39
C THR A 336 15.53 -17.03 17.42
N VAL A 337 16.58 -16.42 16.84
CA VAL A 337 17.96 -16.89 16.97
C VAL A 337 18.42 -16.66 18.42
N LYS A 338 18.93 -17.71 19.09
CA LYS A 338 19.38 -17.61 20.48
C LYS A 338 20.89 -17.54 20.62
N LYS A 339 21.64 -18.58 20.26
CA LYS A 339 23.12 -18.57 20.42
C LYS A 339 23.77 -19.54 19.45
N ALA A 340 24.98 -19.20 19.00
CA ALA A 340 25.83 -20.13 18.26
C ALA A 340 26.19 -21.35 19.11
N VAL A 341 26.33 -22.52 18.47
CA VAL A 341 26.82 -23.72 19.14
C VAL A 341 28.36 -23.69 19.11
N PRO A 342 29.04 -23.73 20.27
CA PRO A 342 30.49 -23.75 20.32
C PRO A 342 31.07 -24.97 19.57
N GLY A 343 32.15 -24.76 18.81
CA GLY A 343 32.85 -25.82 18.09
C GLY A 343 32.14 -26.36 16.84
N LYS A 344 30.95 -25.84 16.48
CA LYS A 344 30.24 -26.22 15.25
C LYS A 344 29.97 -25.00 14.38
N ASN A 345 30.69 -24.91 13.27
CA ASN A 345 30.62 -23.75 12.37
C ASN A 345 29.20 -23.56 11.81
N GLY A 346 28.63 -22.37 11.99
CA GLY A 346 27.34 -21.97 11.42
C GLY A 346 26.08 -22.58 12.04
N ILE A 347 26.21 -23.55 12.96
CA ILE A 347 25.06 -24.16 13.66
C ILE A 347 24.70 -23.31 14.88
N PHE A 348 23.41 -23.04 15.03
CA PHE A 348 22.92 -22.24 16.14
C PHE A 348 21.65 -22.81 16.74
N ARG A 349 21.42 -22.46 18.00
CA ARG A 349 20.19 -22.75 18.73
C ARG A 349 19.17 -21.65 18.44
N ALA A 350 17.97 -22.04 18.09
CA ALA A 350 16.80 -21.18 17.92
C ALA A 350 15.66 -21.64 18.83
N MET A 351 14.77 -20.72 19.17
CA MET A 351 13.54 -20.99 19.90
C MET A 351 12.34 -20.64 19.02
N PHE A 352 11.31 -21.49 19.03
CA PHE A 352 10.08 -21.35 18.24
C PHE A 352 8.85 -21.39 19.16
N GLU A 353 7.75 -20.83 18.69
CA GLU A 353 6.45 -20.86 19.40
C GLU A 353 5.95 -22.30 19.58
N ASP A 354 6.03 -23.11 18.53
CA ASP A 354 5.61 -24.51 18.54
C ASP A 354 6.70 -25.42 17.94
N LYS A 355 6.50 -26.73 18.11
CA LYS A 355 7.39 -27.77 17.60
C LYS A 355 7.35 -27.80 16.08
N ILE A 356 8.47 -27.42 15.47
CA ILE A 356 8.66 -27.51 14.02
C ILE A 356 8.84 -28.96 13.55
N LEU A 357 8.68 -29.20 12.24
CA LEU A 357 8.96 -30.50 11.62
C LEU A 357 10.34 -30.52 10.97
N MET A 358 10.90 -31.73 10.79
CA MET A 358 12.19 -31.90 10.12
C MET A 358 12.16 -31.52 8.63
N SER A 359 10.98 -31.57 8.03
CA SER A 359 10.70 -31.15 6.65
C SER A 359 10.58 -29.63 6.48
N ASP A 360 10.51 -28.86 7.58
CA ASP A 360 10.31 -27.42 7.50
C ASP A 360 11.60 -26.70 7.06
N ILE A 361 11.42 -25.71 6.18
CA ILE A 361 12.46 -24.76 5.83
C ILE A 361 12.29 -23.50 6.69
N ILE A 362 13.37 -23.08 7.33
CA ILE A 362 13.39 -21.95 8.26
C ILE A 362 13.93 -20.74 7.52
N ASN A 363 13.19 -19.64 7.50
CA ASN A 363 13.55 -18.43 6.79
C ASN A 363 13.85 -17.29 7.76
N LEU A 364 14.98 -16.63 7.54
CA LEU A 364 15.29 -15.32 8.11
C LEU A 364 15.11 -14.27 7.00
N ARG A 365 14.22 -13.30 7.22
CA ARG A 365 13.92 -12.23 6.26
C ARG A 365 14.85 -11.04 6.51
N THR A 366 15.77 -10.80 5.58
CA THR A 366 16.68 -9.66 5.58
C THR A 366 16.42 -8.74 4.38
N TRP A 367 17.01 -7.55 4.44
CA TRP A 367 16.90 -6.53 3.42
C TRP A 367 18.30 -6.04 3.09
N LYS A 368 18.65 -6.04 1.79
CA LYS A 368 19.91 -5.54 1.28
C LYS A 368 19.64 -4.28 0.46
N ALA A 369 20.35 -3.18 0.74
CA ALA A 369 20.27 -1.98 -0.08
C ALA A 369 20.75 -2.28 -1.51
N VAL A 370 20.03 -1.76 -2.51
CA VAL A 370 20.36 -1.87 -3.93
C VAL A 370 20.40 -0.46 -4.51
N ALA A 371 21.59 -0.01 -4.87
CA ALA A 371 21.75 1.26 -5.58
C ALA A 371 21.50 1.06 -7.08
N PRO A 372 20.80 1.99 -7.74
CA PRO A 372 20.70 2.03 -9.20
C PRO A 372 22.05 2.39 -9.82
N GLU A 373 22.28 1.93 -11.04
CA GLU A 373 23.51 2.22 -11.78
C GLU A 373 23.52 3.65 -12.30
N GLN A 374 24.67 4.33 -12.21
CA GLN A 374 24.85 5.70 -12.68
C GLN A 374 25.07 5.74 -14.20
N TYR A 375 24.03 5.39 -14.96
CA TYR A 375 24.06 5.36 -16.42
C TYR A 375 23.15 6.44 -17.02
N TYR A 376 23.75 7.28 -17.86
CA TYR A 376 23.07 8.36 -18.58
C TYR A 376 23.64 8.46 -20.00
N ASN A 377 22.81 8.21 -21.01
CA ASN A 377 23.20 8.29 -22.43
C ASN A 377 22.18 9.15 -23.21
N PRO A 378 22.50 10.40 -23.57
CA PRO A 378 21.59 11.27 -24.30
C PRO A 378 21.32 10.76 -25.73
N VAL A 379 20.08 10.90 -26.19
CA VAL A 379 19.68 10.55 -27.56
C VAL A 379 20.16 11.65 -28.51
N THR A 380 21.14 11.32 -29.34
CA THR A 380 21.78 12.25 -30.29
C THR A 380 21.35 11.97 -31.73
N ASP A 381 20.05 11.85 -31.95
CA ASP A 381 19.45 11.49 -33.26
C ASP A 381 19.83 12.48 -34.38
N LEU A 382 19.85 13.79 -34.10
CA LEU A 382 20.24 14.82 -35.07
C LEU A 382 21.74 14.82 -35.41
N LEU A 383 22.60 14.28 -34.53
CA LEU A 383 24.05 14.22 -34.76
C LEU A 383 24.45 12.96 -35.52
N ARG A 384 23.91 11.80 -35.09
CA ARG A 384 24.35 10.48 -35.57
C ARG A 384 23.40 9.83 -36.57
N GLY A 385 22.26 10.45 -36.88
CA GLY A 385 21.22 9.87 -37.73
C GLY A 385 20.76 8.51 -37.18
N HIS A 386 20.55 7.53 -38.06
CA HIS A 386 20.07 6.19 -37.70
C HIS A 386 21.08 5.33 -36.89
N HIS A 387 22.30 5.81 -36.64
CA HIS A 387 23.37 5.04 -35.98
C HIS A 387 23.66 5.50 -34.54
N TRP A 388 22.64 5.92 -33.80
CA TRP A 388 22.80 6.15 -32.35
C TRP A 388 23.09 4.81 -31.64
N ARG A 389 24.23 4.72 -30.96
CA ARG A 389 24.62 3.53 -30.20
C ARG A 389 23.88 3.52 -28.87
N TYR A 390 22.82 2.72 -28.79
CA TYR A 390 22.06 2.49 -27.58
C TYR A 390 22.49 1.21 -26.88
N MET A 391 22.27 1.16 -25.56
CA MET A 391 22.40 -0.07 -24.78
C MET A 391 21.24 -1.00 -25.14
N ARG A 392 21.56 -2.22 -25.54
CA ARG A 392 20.57 -3.25 -25.88
C ARG A 392 19.97 -3.85 -24.61
N THR A 393 18.76 -4.38 -24.73
CA THR A 393 18.10 -5.06 -23.60
C THR A 393 18.81 -6.37 -23.25
N GLN A 394 18.66 -6.83 -22.02
CA GLN A 394 19.29 -8.10 -21.58
C GLN A 394 18.81 -9.30 -22.41
N ASN A 395 17.58 -9.24 -22.94
CA ASN A 395 17.04 -10.30 -23.79
C ASN A 395 17.65 -10.26 -25.20
N GLU A 396 17.83 -9.07 -25.78
CA GLU A 396 18.53 -8.91 -27.06
C GLU A 396 19.98 -9.38 -26.98
N LEU A 397 20.70 -9.00 -25.91
CA LEU A 397 22.07 -9.44 -25.67
C LEU A 397 22.16 -10.97 -25.60
N ARG A 398 21.24 -11.62 -24.88
CA ARG A 398 21.17 -13.08 -24.80
C ARG A 398 20.92 -13.75 -26.14
N ARG A 399 19.99 -13.22 -26.94
CA ARG A 399 19.69 -13.72 -28.29
C ARG A 399 20.92 -13.62 -29.20
N LEU A 400 21.61 -12.48 -29.17
CA LEU A 400 22.81 -12.25 -29.97
C LEU A 400 23.97 -13.15 -29.57
N GLN A 401 24.13 -13.42 -28.28
CA GLN A 401 25.18 -14.31 -27.75
C GLN A 401 24.78 -15.79 -27.76
N GLY A 402 23.55 -16.14 -28.14
CA GLY A 402 23.05 -17.52 -28.06
C GLY A 402 22.93 -18.07 -26.63
N VAL A 403 22.90 -17.23 -25.60
CA VAL A 403 22.86 -17.67 -24.20
C VAL A 403 21.42 -17.87 -23.73
N PRO A 404 21.04 -19.06 -23.25
CA PRO A 404 19.68 -19.32 -22.78
C PRO A 404 19.33 -18.52 -21.51
N ILE A 405 18.02 -18.42 -21.23
CA ILE A 405 17.52 -17.77 -20.02
C ILE A 405 17.78 -18.69 -18.82
N PRO A 406 18.41 -18.22 -17.72
CA PRO A 406 18.69 -19.05 -16.56
C PRO A 406 17.38 -19.41 -15.86
N LYS A 407 17.09 -20.72 -15.80
CA LYS A 407 15.98 -21.29 -15.04
C LYS A 407 16.55 -22.16 -13.92
N LYS A 408 16.02 -21.99 -12.71
CA LYS A 408 16.34 -22.87 -11.57
C LYS A 408 15.19 -23.86 -11.42
N GLY A 409 15.48 -25.16 -11.48
CA GLY A 409 14.46 -26.22 -11.36
C GLY A 409 13.61 -26.07 -10.09
N ASP A 410 14.26 -25.89 -8.94
CA ASP A 410 13.58 -25.74 -7.63
C ASP A 410 12.69 -24.48 -7.50
N SER A 411 12.78 -23.54 -8.45
CA SER A 411 11.98 -22.31 -8.44
C SER A 411 10.81 -22.35 -9.42
N GLU A 412 10.74 -23.38 -10.27
CA GLU A 412 9.64 -23.57 -11.20
C GLU A 412 8.45 -24.16 -10.44
N TYR A 413 7.29 -23.53 -10.58
CA TYR A 413 6.06 -24.07 -10.01
C TYR A 413 5.65 -25.30 -10.81
N SER A 414 5.49 -26.43 -10.14
CA SER A 414 4.85 -27.60 -10.73
C SER A 414 3.38 -27.28 -11.00
N ARG A 415 2.92 -27.52 -12.24
CA ARG A 415 1.50 -27.40 -12.59
C ARG A 415 0.65 -28.42 -11.82
N ASP A 416 1.24 -29.58 -11.54
CA ASP A 416 0.65 -30.56 -10.66
C ASP A 416 0.92 -30.12 -9.23
N ALA A 417 -0.06 -29.48 -8.59
CA ALA A 417 -0.03 -29.24 -7.16
C ALA A 417 0.20 -30.61 -6.46
N PRO A 418 1.16 -30.72 -5.53
CA PRO A 418 1.40 -31.98 -4.85
C PRO A 418 0.12 -32.38 -4.12
N LYS A 419 -0.50 -33.50 -4.55
CA LYS A 419 -1.70 -34.06 -3.92
C LYS A 419 -1.39 -34.33 -2.46
N ARG A 420 -1.90 -33.48 -1.57
CA ARG A 420 -1.67 -33.63 -0.13
C ARG A 420 -2.49 -34.82 0.36
N ALA A 421 -1.82 -35.79 0.97
CA ALA A 421 -2.51 -36.88 1.64
C ALA A 421 -3.32 -36.36 2.84
N ASN A 422 -4.45 -37.01 3.14
CA ASN A 422 -5.20 -36.73 4.37
C ASN A 422 -4.32 -37.01 5.59
N LYS A 423 -4.07 -35.99 6.40
CA LYS A 423 -3.23 -36.12 7.58
C LYS A 423 -4.05 -36.69 8.75
N GLU A 424 -3.86 -37.97 9.04
CA GLU A 424 -4.40 -38.61 10.23
C GLU A 424 -3.42 -38.46 11.40
N PHE A 425 -3.93 -38.08 12.56
CA PHE A 425 -3.12 -37.92 13.78
C PHE A 425 -3.23 -39.16 14.66
N ASN A 426 -2.15 -39.47 15.37
CA ASN A 426 -2.15 -40.54 16.36
C ASN A 426 -3.18 -40.27 17.47
N ALA A 427 -3.77 -41.33 18.00
CA ALA A 427 -4.66 -41.24 19.15
C ALA A 427 -3.91 -40.68 20.38
N VAL A 428 -4.63 -39.96 21.25
CA VAL A 428 -4.04 -39.37 22.46
C VAL A 428 -3.67 -40.47 23.45
N GLU A 429 -2.37 -40.63 23.71
CA GLU A 429 -1.84 -41.55 24.72
C GLU A 429 -1.81 -40.87 26.10
N ILE A 430 -2.56 -41.43 27.07
CA ILE A 430 -2.59 -40.93 28.44
C ILE A 430 -1.49 -41.63 29.25
N PRO A 431 -0.59 -40.88 29.94
CA PRO A 431 0.42 -41.50 30.79
C PRO A 431 -0.19 -42.43 31.85
N THR A 432 0.44 -43.58 32.08
CA THR A 432 -0.07 -44.65 32.95
C THR A 432 -0.34 -44.17 34.39
N LYS A 433 0.55 -43.32 34.92
CA LYS A 433 0.41 -42.71 36.26
C LYS A 433 -0.84 -41.82 36.35
N LEU A 434 -1.09 -40.99 35.32
CA LEU A 434 -2.26 -40.13 35.27
C LEU A 434 -3.53 -40.97 35.14
N ARG A 435 -3.51 -42.00 34.29
CA ARG A 435 -4.63 -42.93 34.11
C ARG A 435 -5.05 -43.62 35.42
N ALA A 436 -4.09 -44.01 36.26
CA ALA A 436 -4.37 -44.61 37.56
C ALA A 436 -5.02 -43.61 38.54
N ALA A 437 -4.56 -42.36 38.54
CA ALA A 437 -5.02 -41.29 39.41
C ALA A 437 -6.35 -40.63 38.98
N LEU A 438 -6.86 -40.93 37.77
CA LEU A 438 -8.14 -40.38 37.33
C LEU A 438 -9.30 -40.82 38.25
N PRO A 439 -10.31 -39.97 38.50
CA PRO A 439 -11.54 -40.38 39.16
C PRO A 439 -12.23 -41.54 38.42
N PHE A 440 -12.88 -42.44 39.16
CA PHE A 440 -13.48 -43.66 38.60
C PHE A 440 -14.41 -43.39 37.41
N HIS A 441 -15.27 -42.37 37.49
CA HIS A 441 -16.19 -42.00 36.41
C HIS A 441 -15.50 -41.51 35.11
N LYS A 442 -14.22 -41.11 35.17
CA LYS A 442 -13.42 -40.61 34.05
C LYS A 442 -12.44 -41.66 33.51
N LYS A 443 -12.28 -42.80 34.20
CA LYS A 443 -11.44 -43.90 33.72
C LYS A 443 -12.12 -44.56 32.52
N LYS A 444 -11.49 -44.47 31.35
CA LYS A 444 -11.92 -45.23 30.18
C LYS A 444 -11.64 -46.71 30.43
N LEU A 445 -12.64 -47.58 30.20
CA LEU A 445 -12.41 -49.02 30.09
C LEU A 445 -11.64 -49.29 28.80
N GLU A 446 -10.33 -49.50 28.90
CA GLU A 446 -9.58 -50.13 27.82
C GLU A 446 -9.93 -51.61 27.80
N LYS A 447 -10.66 -52.04 26.77
CA LYS A 447 -10.82 -53.46 26.47
C LYS A 447 -9.45 -54.00 26.10
N ARG A 448 -8.81 -54.75 26.99
CA ARG A 448 -7.58 -55.47 26.68
C ARG A 448 -7.92 -56.47 25.58
N THR A 449 -7.43 -56.23 24.37
CA THR A 449 -7.48 -57.24 23.32
C THR A 449 -6.55 -58.37 23.75
N MET A 450 -7.11 -59.54 24.03
CA MET A 450 -6.34 -60.74 24.36
C MET A 450 -5.55 -61.16 23.12
N LYS A 451 -4.34 -60.62 22.94
CA LYS A 451 -3.36 -61.13 21.97
C LYS A 451 -2.50 -62.18 22.67
N GLY A 452 -3.04 -63.39 22.77
CA GLY A 452 -2.35 -64.55 23.32
C GLY A 452 -3.28 -65.76 23.33
N LYS A 453 -2.72 -66.98 23.20
CA LYS A 453 -3.47 -68.24 23.39
C LYS A 453 -4.16 -68.16 24.75
N ILE A 454 -5.48 -68.11 24.73
CA ILE A 454 -6.32 -68.01 25.92
C ILE A 454 -6.07 -69.26 26.76
N LYS A 455 -5.56 -69.10 27.99
CA LYS A 455 -5.50 -70.20 28.96
C LYS A 455 -6.86 -70.27 29.64
N GLY A 456 -7.69 -71.18 29.12
CA GLY A 456 -9.04 -71.48 29.58
C GLY A 456 -9.78 -72.23 28.47
N MET A 457 -10.27 -73.43 28.78
CA MET A 457 -10.86 -74.35 27.79
C MET A 457 -12.14 -73.77 27.18
N ASP A 458 -12.93 -73.02 27.97
CA ASP A 458 -14.28 -72.57 27.57
C ASP A 458 -14.28 -71.45 26.52
N LEU A 459 -13.43 -70.43 26.66
CA LEU A 459 -13.34 -69.32 25.68
C LEU A 459 -12.57 -69.70 24.40
N ALA A 460 -11.67 -70.68 24.49
CA ALA A 460 -10.99 -71.22 23.32
C ALA A 460 -11.93 -72.09 22.47
N VAL A 461 -12.84 -72.82 23.12
CA VAL A 461 -13.90 -73.60 22.46
C VAL A 461 -14.89 -72.68 21.75
N GLU A 462 -15.35 -71.59 22.37
CA GLU A 462 -16.25 -70.62 21.70
C GLU A 462 -15.62 -69.88 20.50
N ALA A 463 -14.32 -69.59 20.54
CA ALA A 463 -13.61 -69.00 19.40
C ALA A 463 -13.34 -70.03 18.29
N ALA A 464 -13.21 -71.31 18.62
CA ALA A 464 -12.99 -72.41 17.68
C ALA A 464 -14.30 -72.97 17.09
N THR A 465 -15.45 -72.79 17.76
CA THR A 465 -16.79 -73.17 17.26
C THR A 465 -17.41 -72.11 16.33
N VAL A 466 -16.65 -71.07 15.96
CA VAL A 466 -17.05 -70.13 14.91
C VAL A 466 -17.16 -70.89 13.59
N LYS A 467 -18.40 -71.17 13.17
CA LYS A 467 -18.73 -71.79 11.86
C LYS A 467 -17.94 -71.10 10.75
N VAL A 468 -17.14 -71.87 10.03
CA VAL A 468 -16.48 -71.42 8.80
C VAL A 468 -17.58 -71.03 7.82
N VAL A 469 -17.76 -69.73 7.62
CA VAL A 469 -18.77 -69.16 6.74
C VAL A 469 -18.48 -69.59 5.31
N SER A 470 -19.51 -70.02 4.57
CA SER A 470 -19.35 -70.45 3.18
C SER A 470 -18.84 -69.29 2.30
N LYS A 471 -18.16 -69.60 1.18
CA LYS A 471 -17.61 -68.57 0.29
C LYS A 471 -18.66 -67.57 -0.20
N GLN A 472 -19.89 -68.04 -0.46
CA GLN A 472 -21.02 -67.19 -0.88
C GLN A 472 -21.55 -66.29 0.25
N GLU A 473 -21.65 -66.79 1.48
CA GLU A 473 -22.07 -65.97 2.62
C GLU A 473 -21.01 -64.92 3.00
N SER A 474 -19.72 -65.26 2.87
CA SER A 474 -18.63 -64.29 3.06
C SER A 474 -18.69 -63.18 2.02
N GLN A 475 -18.98 -63.52 0.75
CA GLN A 475 -19.21 -62.53 -0.30
C GLN A 475 -20.45 -61.66 -0.04
N ARG A 476 -21.56 -62.25 0.44
CA ARG A 476 -22.76 -61.50 0.84
C ARG A 476 -22.46 -60.56 2.00
N HIS A 477 -21.73 -61.01 3.01
CA HIS A 477 -21.34 -60.19 4.16
C HIS A 477 -20.37 -59.07 3.76
N ALA A 478 -19.44 -59.34 2.84
CA ALA A 478 -18.56 -58.32 2.29
C ALA A 478 -19.33 -57.28 1.47
N LEU A 479 -20.30 -57.72 0.65
CA LEU A 479 -21.18 -56.83 -0.11
C LEU A 479 -22.01 -55.96 0.84
N VAL A 480 -22.67 -56.55 1.83
CA VAL A 480 -23.48 -55.83 2.82
C VAL A 480 -22.64 -54.83 3.60
N ARG A 481 -21.41 -55.19 4.04
CA ARG A 481 -20.49 -54.24 4.68
C ARG A 481 -20.10 -53.10 3.73
N SER A 482 -19.74 -53.41 2.48
CA SER A 482 -19.36 -52.39 1.50
C SER A 482 -20.50 -51.42 1.17
N VAL A 483 -21.74 -51.91 1.12
CA VAL A 483 -22.95 -51.09 0.90
C VAL A 483 -23.24 -50.24 2.13
N MET A 484 -23.20 -50.81 3.33
CA MET A 484 -23.40 -50.05 4.57
C MET A 484 -22.32 -48.98 4.76
N ASP A 485 -21.04 -49.34 4.62
CA ASP A 485 -19.92 -48.40 4.77
C ASP A 485 -19.99 -47.28 3.72
N THR A 486 -20.31 -47.58 2.46
CA THR A 486 -20.42 -46.53 1.42
C THR A 486 -21.63 -45.62 1.64
N VAL A 487 -22.78 -46.16 2.04
CA VAL A 487 -23.98 -45.36 2.32
C VAL A 487 -23.77 -44.48 3.56
N GLU A 488 -23.19 -45.01 4.63
CA GLU A 488 -22.99 -44.27 5.87
C GLU A 488 -21.86 -43.24 5.78
N THR A 489 -20.71 -43.62 5.20
CA THR A 489 -19.51 -42.76 5.20
C THR A 489 -19.46 -41.78 4.03
N LYS A 490 -19.92 -42.18 2.83
CA LYS A 490 -19.80 -41.35 1.62
C LYS A 490 -21.05 -40.51 1.32
N LYS A 491 -22.25 -40.96 1.69
CA LYS A 491 -23.51 -40.21 1.46
C LYS A 491 -24.09 -39.60 2.74
N ALA A 492 -24.31 -40.40 3.79
CA ALA A 492 -25.04 -39.95 4.96
C ALA A 492 -24.26 -38.95 5.84
N ARG A 493 -22.94 -39.11 6.01
CA ARG A 493 -22.10 -38.17 6.79
C ARG A 493 -22.08 -36.74 6.22
N PRO A 494 -21.78 -36.51 4.92
CA PRO A 494 -21.78 -35.15 4.37
C PRO A 494 -23.18 -34.52 4.36
N ASP A 495 -24.24 -35.30 4.09
CA ASP A 495 -25.60 -34.78 4.08
C ASP A 495 -26.08 -34.40 5.49
N ARG A 496 -25.76 -35.21 6.51
CA ARG A 496 -26.01 -34.86 7.93
C ARG A 496 -25.22 -33.62 8.36
N ALA A 497 -23.96 -33.50 7.95
CA ALA A 497 -23.14 -32.33 8.26
C ALA A 497 -23.69 -31.05 7.58
N ARG A 498 -24.14 -31.14 6.34
CA ARG A 498 -24.81 -30.03 5.61
C ARG A 498 -26.13 -29.65 6.27
N ALA A 499 -26.94 -30.63 6.70
CA ALA A 499 -28.19 -30.38 7.41
C ALA A 499 -27.95 -29.70 8.77
N LEU A 500 -26.93 -30.12 9.52
CA LEU A 500 -26.55 -29.51 10.80
C LEU A 500 -26.04 -28.07 10.63
N LYS A 501 -25.23 -27.79 9.60
CA LYS A 501 -24.82 -26.40 9.27
C LYS A 501 -26.00 -25.51 8.94
N LYS A 502 -26.90 -25.95 8.04
CA LYS A 502 -28.12 -25.22 7.68
C LYS A 502 -29.05 -25.00 8.89
N ALA A 503 -29.14 -25.97 9.80
CA ALA A 503 -29.91 -25.83 11.04
C ALA A 503 -29.25 -24.83 12.01
N GLY A 504 -27.92 -24.80 12.09
CA GLY A 504 -27.16 -23.81 12.86
C GLY A 504 -27.35 -22.39 12.35
N GLU A 505 -27.22 -22.18 11.04
CA GLU A 505 -27.44 -20.88 10.38
C GLU A 505 -28.87 -20.37 10.58
N LYS A 506 -29.88 -21.25 10.44
CA LYS A 506 -31.28 -20.91 10.73
C LYS A 506 -31.48 -20.48 12.19
N ARG A 507 -30.87 -21.19 13.15
CA ARG A 507 -30.92 -20.82 14.58
C ARG A 507 -30.27 -19.47 14.86
N ILE A 508 -29.14 -19.16 14.21
CA ILE A 508 -28.47 -17.86 14.34
C ILE A 508 -29.35 -16.74 13.76
N MET A 509 -29.96 -16.97 12.59
CA MET A 509 -30.89 -16.03 11.95
C MET A 509 -32.14 -15.78 12.80
N GLU A 510 -32.75 -16.82 13.36
CA GLU A 510 -33.89 -16.68 14.28
C GLU A 510 -33.52 -15.95 15.57
N ALA A 511 -32.33 -16.21 16.12
CA ALA A 511 -31.84 -15.50 17.30
C ALA A 511 -31.59 -14.00 17.01
N LYS A 512 -31.03 -13.67 15.83
CA LYS A 512 -30.88 -12.28 15.37
C LYS A 512 -32.25 -11.60 15.18
N LYS A 513 -33.24 -12.30 14.60
CA LYS A 513 -34.61 -11.80 14.42
C LYS A 513 -35.31 -11.55 15.76
N ARG A 514 -35.24 -12.50 16.71
CA ARG A 514 -35.75 -12.33 18.08
C ARG A 514 -35.12 -11.14 18.81
N LYS A 515 -33.79 -10.96 18.71
CA LYS A 515 -33.11 -9.79 19.27
C LYS A 515 -33.59 -8.48 18.64
N ARG A 516 -33.86 -8.46 17.33
CA ARG A 516 -34.38 -7.27 16.63
C ARG A 516 -35.81 -6.93 17.08
N GLU A 517 -36.67 -7.95 17.22
CA GLU A 517 -38.05 -7.78 17.70
C GLU A 517 -38.11 -7.32 19.16
N THR A 518 -37.23 -7.80 20.04
CA THR A 518 -37.17 -7.32 21.43
C THR A 518 -36.65 -5.89 21.53
N LEU A 519 -35.67 -5.52 20.71
CA LEU A 519 -35.20 -4.13 20.57
C LEU A 519 -36.31 -3.20 20.07
N GLU A 520 -37.09 -3.64 19.09
CA GLU A 520 -38.21 -2.89 18.53
C GLU A 520 -39.35 -2.71 19.54
N LYS A 521 -39.73 -3.79 20.25
CA LYS A 521 -40.68 -3.72 21.39
C LYS A 521 -40.17 -2.81 22.51
N GLY A 522 -38.85 -2.80 22.76
CA GLY A 522 -38.21 -1.88 23.70
C GLY A 522 -38.32 -0.42 23.24
N ARG A 523 -38.11 -0.14 21.95
CA ARG A 523 -38.28 1.20 21.36
C ARG A 523 -39.72 1.68 21.41
N THR A 524 -40.70 0.83 21.05
CA THR A 524 -42.12 1.19 21.12
C THR A 524 -42.58 1.43 22.56
N LYS A 525 -42.15 0.59 23.52
CA LYS A 525 -42.44 0.81 24.95
C LYS A 525 -41.85 2.12 25.47
N ARG A 526 -40.62 2.47 25.08
CA ARG A 526 -40.00 3.77 25.41
C ARG A 526 -40.75 4.93 24.78
N LYS A 527 -41.23 4.79 23.53
CA LYS A 527 -42.03 5.82 22.83
C LYS A 527 -43.38 6.04 23.53
N MET A 528 -44.07 4.96 23.91
CA MET A 528 -45.30 4.99 24.71
C MET A 528 -45.09 5.64 26.08
N GLN A 529 -44.03 5.29 26.81
CA GLN A 529 -43.71 5.93 28.10
C GLN A 529 -43.41 7.42 27.96
N ARG A 530 -42.79 7.84 26.86
CA ARG A 530 -42.49 9.25 26.58
C ARG A 530 -43.77 10.03 26.27
N LEU A 531 -44.67 9.47 25.47
CA LEU A 531 -46.01 10.03 25.22
C LEU A 531 -46.85 10.11 26.51
N ALA A 532 -46.82 9.09 27.35
CA ALA A 532 -47.52 9.11 28.64
C ALA A 532 -46.96 10.18 29.60
N LYS A 533 -45.64 10.40 29.60
CA LYS A 533 -45.00 11.49 30.36
C LYS A 533 -45.37 12.87 29.80
N GLU A 534 -45.44 13.02 28.47
CA GLU A 534 -45.88 14.27 27.83
C GLU A 534 -47.34 14.57 28.18
N GLN A 535 -48.24 13.59 28.11
CA GLN A 535 -49.64 13.74 28.53
C GLN A 535 -49.78 14.06 30.02
N ALA A 536 -49.00 13.40 30.89
CA ALA A 536 -48.97 13.74 32.32
C ALA A 536 -48.44 15.16 32.57
N GLY A 537 -47.43 15.59 31.80
CA GLY A 537 -46.91 16.96 31.82
C GLY A 537 -47.91 18.00 31.34
N GLU A 538 -48.69 17.70 30.30
CA GLU A 538 -49.79 18.54 29.83
C GLU A 538 -50.94 18.61 30.84
N GLY A 539 -51.29 17.49 31.47
CA GLY A 539 -52.26 17.44 32.55
C GLY A 539 -51.84 18.32 33.74
N LEU A 540 -50.57 18.24 34.14
CA LEU A 540 -50.00 19.07 35.21
C LEU A 540 -49.94 20.56 34.83
N ARG A 541 -49.66 20.87 33.56
CA ARG A 541 -49.72 22.24 33.02
C ARG A 541 -51.14 22.79 33.02
N LYS A 542 -52.15 21.99 32.63
CA LYS A 542 -53.57 22.37 32.71
C LYS A 542 -54.01 22.58 34.15
N TRP A 543 -53.63 21.70 35.07
CA TRP A 543 -53.92 21.83 36.51
C TRP A 543 -53.28 23.09 37.11
N ASN A 544 -52.00 23.37 36.82
CA ASN A 544 -51.34 24.60 37.26
C ASN A 544 -51.95 25.87 36.66
N LYS A 545 -52.45 25.81 35.41
CA LYS A 545 -53.16 26.92 34.77
C LYS A 545 -54.52 27.17 35.45
N ALA A 546 -55.26 26.11 35.78
CA ALA A 546 -56.52 26.18 36.52
C ALA A 546 -56.32 26.72 37.96
N LYS A 547 -55.24 26.32 38.63
CA LYS A 547 -54.88 26.83 39.97
C LYS A 547 -54.51 28.31 39.95
N ARG A 548 -53.83 28.76 38.88
CA ARG A 548 -53.51 30.18 38.66
C ARG A 548 -54.73 31.04 38.33
N SER A 549 -55.76 30.48 37.66
CA SER A 549 -57.02 31.18 37.44
C SER A 549 -57.93 31.19 38.67
N ALA A 550 -57.88 30.16 39.52
CA ALA A 550 -58.68 30.10 40.76
C ALA A 550 -58.11 30.95 41.91
N GLY A 551 -56.83 31.35 41.85
CA GLY A 551 -56.19 32.24 42.83
C GLY A 551 -56.31 33.73 42.52
N LYS A 552 -57.11 34.10 41.51
CA LYS A 552 -57.47 35.48 41.16
C LYS A 552 -58.99 35.57 41.03
N ASN A 553 -59.68 35.52 42.16
CA ASN A 553 -61.00 36.10 42.41
C ASN A 553 -61.25 36.15 43.91
#